data_AF-A0ABD3W9X2-F1
#
_entry.id   AF-A0ABD3W9X2-F1
#
_cell.length_a   1.000
_cell.length_b   1.000
_cell.length_c   1.000
_cell.angle_alpha   90.00
_cell.angle_beta   90.00
_cell.angle_gamma   90.00
#
_symmetry.space_group_name_H-M   'P 1'
#
loop_
_entity.id
_entity.type
_entity.pdbx_description
1 polymer ?
#
loop_
_entity_poly.entity_id
_entity_poly.type
_entity_poly.pdbx_seq_one_letter_code
_entity_poly.pdbx_strand_id
1 'polypeptide(L)'
;MRKVGGPMEVVINNEMMTHASSARHKYHAYLDKKKAEKKDEKTNPKGKKRELALEEVELKSKKLHLEADIASLHASSVQKAEEAELKGLIVLVTESNAFRKRAEEKMTVVASLFKMTSKTKKQIK
;
A
#
# COMPACT_ATOMS: atom_id res chain seq x y z
N MET A 1 11.47 47.97 23.12
CA MET A 1 12.17 46.68 23.40
C MET A 1 11.26 45.81 24.25
N ARG A 2 10.91 44.60 23.81
CA ARG A 2 10.13 43.65 24.63
C ARG A 2 11.11 42.63 25.22
N LYS A 3 11.16 42.54 26.55
CA LYS A 3 12.05 41.65 27.31
C LYS A 3 11.26 40.36 27.65
N VAL A 4 11.89 39.20 27.46
CA VAL A 4 11.35 37.89 27.89
C VAL A 4 12.39 37.24 28.80
N GLY A 5 11.96 36.88 30.01
CA GLY A 5 12.82 36.67 31.18
C GLY A 5 13.50 35.31 31.29
N GLY A 6 14.70 35.35 31.87
CA GLY A 6 15.60 34.27 32.29
C GLY A 6 16.92 34.90 32.80
N PRO A 7 17.80 34.19 33.53
CA PRO A 7 18.98 34.76 34.21
C PRO A 7 20.05 35.37 33.27
N MET A 8 19.87 35.27 31.96
CA MET A 8 20.55 36.09 30.96
C MET A 8 19.54 37.03 30.30
N GLU A 9 19.75 38.34 30.47
CA GLU A 9 18.94 39.37 29.82
C GLU A 9 19.29 39.45 28.32
N VAL A 10 18.67 38.59 27.51
CA VAL A 10 18.85 38.61 26.06
C VAL A 10 18.00 39.74 25.46
N VAL A 11 18.65 40.83 25.08
CA VAL A 11 18.00 41.94 24.36
C VAL A 11 17.76 41.53 22.92
N ILE A 12 16.48 41.38 22.54
CA ILE A 12 16.10 41.15 21.15
C ILE A 12 16.41 42.43 20.35
N ASN A 13 17.49 42.38 19.56
CA ASN A 13 17.87 43.46 18.66
C ASN A 13 17.31 43.22 17.24
N ASN A 14 17.33 44.26 16.40
CA ASN A 14 16.79 44.18 15.04
C ASN A 14 17.55 43.18 14.16
N GLU A 15 18.86 43.02 14.38
CA GLU A 15 19.70 42.05 13.65
C GLU A 15 19.28 40.61 13.94
N MET A 16 18.98 40.27 15.19
CA MET A 16 18.44 38.96 15.56
C MET A 16 17.11 38.70 14.87
N MET A 17 16.24 39.72 14.77
CA MET A 17 14.97 39.61 14.08
C MET A 17 15.13 39.43 12.56
N THR A 18 16.07 40.14 11.93
CA THR A 18 16.36 39.98 10.49
C THR A 18 17.00 38.61 10.20
N HIS A 19 17.91 38.15 11.05
CA HIS A 19 18.48 36.80 10.96
C HIS A 19 17.42 35.71 11.11
N ALA A 20 16.54 35.83 12.12
CA ALA A 20 15.44 34.88 12.34
C ALA A 20 14.47 34.87 11.14
N SER A 21 14.12 36.04 10.61
CA SER A 21 13.27 36.17 9.42
C SER A 21 13.93 35.55 8.19
N SER A 22 15.23 35.82 7.96
CA SER A 22 16.00 35.24 6.86
C SER A 22 16.11 33.72 6.97
N ALA A 23 16.39 33.19 8.17
CA ALA A 23 16.45 31.76 8.42
C ALA A 23 15.09 31.08 8.16
N ARG A 24 14.00 31.70 8.63
CA ARG A 24 12.64 31.23 8.37
C ARG A 24 12.32 31.23 6.88
N HIS A 25 12.67 32.30 6.16
CA HIS A 25 12.46 32.38 4.72
C HIS A 25 13.26 31.32 3.95
N LYS A 26 14.54 31.13 4.28
CA LYS A 26 15.39 30.07 3.70
C LYS A 26 14.82 28.68 3.95
N TYR A 27 14.32 28.44 5.15
CA TYR A 27 13.67 27.16 5.48
C TYR A 27 12.40 26.93 4.67
N HIS A 28 11.53 27.94 4.56
CA HIS A 28 10.33 27.84 3.72
C HIS A 28 10.68 27.62 2.23
N ALA A 29 11.67 28.34 1.70
CA ALA A 29 12.16 28.15 0.34
C ALA A 29 12.71 26.73 0.12
N TYR A 30 13.45 26.19 1.10
CA TYR A 30 13.91 24.79 1.07
C TYR A 30 12.74 23.80 1.05
N LEU A 31 11.72 24.01 1.90
CA LEU A 31 10.54 23.15 1.93
C LEU A 31 9.77 23.18 0.61
N ASP A 32 9.64 24.34 -0.02
CA ASP A 32 8.94 24.46 -1.29
C ASP A 32 9.73 23.82 -2.44
N LYS A 33 11.07 23.93 -2.43
CA LYS A 33 11.93 23.18 -3.35
C LYS A 33 11.78 21.67 -3.17
N LYS A 34 11.79 21.16 -1.94
CA LYS A 34 11.52 19.74 -1.62
C LYS A 34 10.15 19.26 -2.11
N LYS A 35 9.12 20.11 -2.05
CA LYS A 35 7.79 19.78 -2.57
C LYS A 35 7.78 19.73 -4.10
N ALA A 36 8.47 20.66 -4.76
CA ALA A 36 8.61 20.67 -6.22
C ALA A 36 9.36 19.42 -6.72
N GLU A 37 10.50 19.09 -6.09
CA GLU A 37 11.28 17.88 -6.41
C GLU A 37 10.44 16.59 -6.29
N LYS A 38 9.59 16.48 -5.26
CA LYS A 38 8.66 15.34 -5.12
C LYS A 38 7.58 15.29 -6.21
N LYS A 39 7.12 16.44 -6.70
CA LYS A 39 6.16 16.49 -7.82
C LYS A 39 6.84 16.08 -9.12
N ASP A 40 8.06 16.56 -9.34
CA ASP A 40 8.87 16.21 -10.50
C ASP A 40 9.26 14.73 -10.50
N GLU A 41 9.51 14.13 -9.34
CA GLU A 41 9.79 12.70 -9.23
C GLU A 41 8.57 11.85 -9.65
N LYS A 42 7.34 12.28 -9.32
CA LYS A 42 6.10 11.60 -9.76
C LYS A 42 5.82 11.77 -11.25
N THR A 43 6.23 12.87 -11.87
CA THR A 43 5.99 13.15 -13.29
C THR A 43 7.11 12.64 -14.19
N ASN A 44 8.33 12.50 -13.67
CA ASN A 44 9.50 12.01 -14.39
C ASN A 44 9.35 10.50 -14.72
N PRO A 45 9.67 10.06 -15.95
CA PRO A 45 9.62 8.66 -16.35
C PRO A 45 10.33 7.68 -15.40
N LYS A 46 11.40 8.10 -14.72
CA LYS A 46 12.08 7.24 -13.72
C LYS A 46 11.19 6.94 -12.50
N GLY A 47 10.47 7.92 -11.98
CA GLY A 47 9.58 7.72 -10.83
C GLY A 47 8.34 6.93 -11.21
N LYS A 48 7.77 7.16 -12.40
CA LYS A 48 6.67 6.33 -12.94
C LYS A 48 7.06 4.86 -13.08
N LYS A 49 8.26 4.57 -13.63
CA LYS A 49 8.76 3.19 -13.72
C LYS A 49 8.93 2.54 -12.35
N ARG A 50 9.40 3.29 -11.35
CA ARG A 50 9.52 2.79 -9.97
C ARG A 50 8.16 2.51 -9.35
N GLU A 51 7.18 3.39 -9.54
CA GLU A 51 5.80 3.21 -9.06
C GLU A 51 5.15 1.98 -9.67
N LEU A 52 5.25 1.80 -10.99
CA LEU A 52 4.76 0.60 -11.68
C LEU A 52 5.46 -0.68 -11.21
N ALA A 53 6.76 -0.63 -10.92
CA ALA A 53 7.48 -1.77 -10.38
C ALA A 53 7.02 -2.16 -8.96
N LEU A 54 6.72 -1.16 -8.12
CA LEU A 54 6.13 -1.41 -6.80
C LEU A 54 4.72 -2.00 -6.92
N GLU A 55 3.89 -1.46 -7.82
CA GLU A 55 2.57 -2.00 -8.11
C GLU A 55 2.65 -3.46 -8.59
N GLU A 56 3.62 -3.81 -9.45
CA GLU A 56 3.83 -5.20 -9.88
C GLU A 56 4.15 -6.14 -8.71
N VAL A 57 4.98 -5.69 -7.76
CA VAL A 57 5.33 -6.47 -6.56
C VAL A 57 4.09 -6.69 -5.68
N GLU A 58 3.29 -5.64 -5.46
CA GLU A 58 2.04 -5.73 -4.70
C GLU A 58 1.04 -6.68 -5.34
N LEU A 59 0.84 -6.58 -6.67
CA LEU A 59 -0.05 -7.48 -7.41
C LEU A 59 0.40 -8.94 -7.33
N LYS A 60 1.71 -9.22 -7.42
CA LYS A 60 2.25 -10.57 -7.23
C LYS A 60 2.03 -11.11 -5.82
N SER A 61 2.29 -10.29 -4.80
CA SER A 61 2.07 -10.67 -3.41
C SER A 61 0.60 -11.01 -3.15
N LYS A 62 -0.32 -10.16 -3.63
CA LYS A 62 -1.76 -10.38 -3.53
C LYS A 62 -2.21 -11.65 -4.25
N LYS A 63 -1.63 -11.94 -5.43
CA LYS A 63 -1.89 -13.18 -6.15
C LYS A 63 -1.50 -14.41 -5.33
N LEU A 64 -0.29 -14.43 -4.76
CA LEU A 64 0.19 -15.54 -3.94
C LEU A 64 -0.70 -15.79 -2.71
N HIS A 65 -1.15 -14.73 -2.05
CA HIS A 65 -2.06 -14.84 -0.90
C HIS A 65 -3.40 -15.43 -1.30
N LEU A 66 -3.98 -14.98 -2.41
CA LEU A 66 -5.24 -15.54 -2.92
C LEU A 66 -5.08 -17.01 -3.36
N GLU A 67 -3.95 -17.39 -3.94
CA GLU A 67 -3.67 -18.77 -4.31
C GLU A 67 -3.58 -19.68 -3.08
N ALA A 68 -2.91 -19.22 -2.00
CA ALA A 68 -2.88 -19.94 -0.73
C ALA A 68 -4.27 -20.06 -0.09
N ASP A 69 -5.06 -18.98 -0.11
CA ASP A 69 -6.44 -18.98 0.37
C ASP A 69 -7.33 -19.96 -0.40
N ILE A 70 -7.20 -20.01 -1.73
CA ILE A 70 -7.95 -20.96 -2.58
C ILE A 70 -7.58 -22.39 -2.23
N ALA A 71 -6.29 -22.68 -2.06
CA ALA A 71 -5.82 -24.00 -1.65
C ALA A 71 -6.39 -24.40 -0.27
N SER A 72 -6.41 -23.48 0.68
CA SER A 72 -7.01 -23.69 2.00
C SER A 72 -8.52 -23.95 1.91
N LEU A 73 -9.26 -23.15 1.14
CA LEU A 73 -10.70 -23.34 0.93
C LEU A 73 -11.00 -24.70 0.28
N HIS A 74 -10.17 -25.12 -0.67
CA HIS A 74 -10.32 -26.42 -1.31
C HIS A 74 -10.07 -27.57 -0.33
N ALA A 75 -9.02 -27.47 0.50
CA ALA A 75 -8.75 -28.46 1.55
C ALA A 75 -9.92 -28.54 2.55
N SER A 76 -10.44 -27.41 3.01
CA SER A 76 -11.61 -27.38 3.90
C SER A 76 -12.87 -27.95 3.26
N SER A 77 -13.09 -27.71 1.97
CA SER A 77 -14.21 -28.31 1.23
C SER A 77 -14.10 -29.84 1.20
N VAL A 78 -12.92 -30.38 0.89
CA VAL A 78 -12.69 -31.83 0.85
C VAL A 78 -12.92 -32.45 2.23
N GLN A 79 -12.32 -31.87 3.28
CA GLN A 79 -12.51 -32.33 4.66
C GLN A 79 -13.98 -32.35 5.06
N LYS A 80 -14.75 -31.32 4.69
CA LYS A 80 -16.19 -31.26 4.99
C LYS A 80 -17.02 -32.25 4.19
N ALA A 81 -16.62 -32.55 2.96
CA ALA A 81 -17.27 -33.58 2.14
C ALA A 81 -17.03 -34.97 2.73
N GLU A 82 -15.78 -35.30 3.11
CA GLU A 82 -15.43 -36.56 3.77
C GLU A 82 -16.17 -36.70 5.11
N GLU A 83 -16.22 -35.64 5.92
CA GLU A 83 -16.97 -35.63 7.18
C GLU A 83 -18.48 -35.84 6.96
N ALA A 84 -19.02 -35.28 5.86
CA ALA A 84 -20.42 -35.46 5.48
C ALA A 84 -20.73 -36.92 5.10
N GLU A 85 -19.84 -37.56 4.33
CA GLU A 85 -19.99 -38.97 3.93
C GLU A 85 -19.93 -39.91 5.14
N LEU A 86 -18.99 -39.66 6.06
CA LEU A 86 -18.83 -40.47 7.28
C LEU A 86 -20.02 -40.34 8.24
N LYS A 87 -20.59 -39.14 8.37
CA LYS A 87 -21.65 -38.86 9.35
C LYS A 87 -23.06 -38.86 8.74
N GLY A 88 -23.19 -38.92 7.42
CA GLY A 88 -24.46 -38.79 6.71
C GLY A 88 -25.14 -37.43 6.87
N LEU A 89 -24.37 -36.35 7.11
CA LEU A 89 -24.91 -35.03 7.44
C LEU A 89 -24.96 -34.11 6.23
N ILE A 90 -26.17 -33.83 5.73
CA ILE A 90 -26.41 -32.93 4.58
C ILE A 90 -25.89 -31.51 4.84
N VAL A 91 -25.94 -31.03 6.09
CA VAL A 91 -25.43 -29.69 6.46
C VAL A 91 -23.96 -29.53 6.08
N LEU A 92 -23.13 -30.55 6.30
CA LEU A 92 -21.71 -30.52 5.95
C LEU A 92 -21.48 -30.49 4.42
N VAL A 93 -22.40 -31.09 3.64
CA VAL A 93 -22.39 -30.96 2.17
C VAL A 93 -22.65 -29.51 1.76
N THR A 94 -23.60 -28.83 2.41
CA THR A 94 -23.88 -27.41 2.13
C THR A 94 -22.69 -26.52 2.48
N GLU A 95 -22.00 -26.79 3.60
CA GLU A 95 -20.77 -26.08 3.98
C GLU A 95 -19.64 -26.31 2.97
N SER A 96 -19.43 -27.56 2.55
CA SER A 96 -18.44 -27.91 1.52
C SER A 96 -18.70 -27.15 0.21
N ASN A 97 -19.96 -27.10 -0.24
CA ASN A 97 -20.34 -26.35 -1.44
C ASN A 97 -20.12 -24.84 -1.28
N ALA A 98 -20.35 -24.28 -0.09
CA ALA A 98 -20.06 -22.88 0.19
C ALA A 98 -18.55 -22.58 0.09
N PHE A 99 -17.69 -23.49 0.56
CA PHE A 99 -16.23 -23.35 0.40
C PHE A 99 -15.79 -23.42 -1.07
N ARG A 100 -16.34 -24.35 -1.86
CA ARG A 100 -16.07 -24.43 -3.32
C ARG A 100 -16.47 -23.15 -4.04
N LYS A 101 -17.68 -22.65 -3.77
CA LYS A 101 -18.16 -21.39 -4.35
C LYS A 101 -17.25 -20.20 -4.01
N ARG A 102 -16.83 -20.08 -2.74
CA ARG A 102 -15.88 -19.03 -2.32
C ARG A 102 -14.52 -19.17 -3.01
N ALA A 103 -14.05 -20.41 -3.22
CA ALA A 103 -12.80 -20.66 -3.94
C ALA A 103 -12.92 -20.22 -5.41
N GLU A 104 -14.02 -20.56 -6.09
CA GLU A 104 -14.31 -20.13 -7.46
C GLU A 104 -14.38 -18.61 -7.59
N GLU A 105 -15.06 -17.93 -6.66
CA GLU A 105 -15.11 -16.47 -6.60
C GLU A 105 -13.69 -15.89 -6.50
N LYS A 106 -12.82 -16.41 -5.62
CA LYS A 106 -11.42 -15.97 -5.52
C LYS A 106 -10.61 -16.29 -6.78
N MET A 107 -10.87 -17.42 -7.47
CA MET A 107 -10.22 -17.75 -8.74
C MET A 107 -10.51 -16.70 -9.82
N THR A 108 -11.74 -16.18 -9.90
CA THR A 108 -12.07 -15.11 -10.85
C THR A 108 -11.28 -13.82 -10.57
N VAL A 109 -11.03 -13.52 -9.29
CA VAL A 109 -10.19 -12.39 -8.87
C VAL A 109 -8.72 -12.63 -9.24
N VAL A 110 -8.20 -13.85 -9.07
CA VAL A 110 -6.84 -14.18 -9.51
C VAL A 110 -6.69 -14.00 -11.03
N ALA A 111 -7.68 -14.42 -11.81
CA ALA A 111 -7.68 -14.23 -13.26
C ALA A 111 -7.70 -12.75 -13.67
N SER A 112 -8.42 -11.89 -12.94
CA SER A 112 -8.41 -10.44 -13.19
C SER A 112 -7.08 -9.80 -12.79
N LEU A 113 -6.47 -10.21 -11.67
CA LEU A 113 -5.13 -9.77 -11.25
C LEU A 113 -4.04 -10.18 -12.24
N PHE A 114 -4.16 -11.35 -12.88
CA PHE A 114 -3.25 -11.76 -13.95
C PHE A 114 -3.32 -10.80 -15.14
N LYS A 115 -4.54 -10.40 -15.55
CA LYS A 115 -4.73 -9.39 -16.61
C LYS A 115 -4.10 -8.05 -16.20
N MET A 116 -4.30 -7.59 -14.96
CA MET A 116 -3.67 -6.36 -14.45
C MET A 116 -2.14 -6.45 -14.48
N THR A 117 -1.57 -7.52 -13.94
CA THR A 117 -0.10 -7.74 -13.92
C THR A 117 0.48 -7.72 -15.33
N SER A 118 -0.20 -8.35 -16.30
CA SER A 118 0.24 -8.34 -17.71
C SER A 118 0.22 -6.94 -18.33
N LYS A 119 -0.75 -6.08 -17.94
CA LYS A 119 -0.82 -4.69 -18.38
C LYS A 119 0.26 -3.83 -17.73
N THR A 120 0.49 -3.97 -16.42
CA THR A 120 1.53 -3.25 -15.68
C THR A 120 2.92 -3.57 -16.26
N LYS A 121 3.21 -4.85 -16.53
CA LYS A 121 4.46 -5.27 -17.21
C LYS A 121 4.68 -4.64 -18.58
N LYS A 122 3.61 -4.46 -19.37
CA LYS A 122 3.68 -3.78 -20.68
C LYS A 122 3.97 -2.29 -20.57
N GLN A 123 3.60 -1.65 -19.46
CA GLN A 123 3.85 -0.22 -19.21
C GLN A 123 5.26 0.05 -18.65
N ILE A 124 5.90 -0.96 -18.07
CA ILE A 124 7.28 -0.86 -17.54
C ILE A 124 8.33 -0.98 -18.66
N LYS A 125 8.08 -1.88 -19.64
CA LYS A 125 8.93 -2.08 -20.83
C LYS A 125 8.90 -0.83 -21.73
#